data_AF-A0A9D1A9Q2-F1
#
_entry.id   AF-A0A9D1A9Q2-F1
#
_cell.length_a   1.000
_cell.length_b   1.000
_cell.length_c   1.000
_cell.angle_alpha   90.00
_cell.angle_beta   90.00
_cell.angle_gamma   90.00
#
_symmetry.space_group_name_H-M   'P 1'
#
loop_
_entity.id
_entity.type
_entity.pdbx_description
1 polymer ?
#
loop_
_entity_poly.entity_id
_entity_poly.type
_entity_poly.pdbx_seq_one_letter_code
_entity_poly.pdbx_strand_id
1 'polypeptide(L)'
;TSPDYLGHMADLAALSKVCHDRGMLLLVDNAHGAYLKFLPKSLHPMDLGADLCCDSAHKTLPVLTGGAYLHIASKHEDLLPEAKGAMALFGSTSPSYLILQSLDLANRALAEGFPSQLAQQAQRLAALKRRLAAHGFSLYGQEPMKLTLCPKAYGYLGTELAQYLEARNMVCEFADPDFLVLMFAPEMPLDALEEALLALPRRSPVEPAPPALPLPPVRMSIRAAMFAPRETVPVSEAVGRILADVQVGCPPAVPIAVCGEELTPAAVESFRYYGIRSVGVVRE
;
A
#
# COMPACT_ATOMS: atom_id res chain seq x y z
N THR A 1 7.94 -0.13 -4.67
CA THR A 1 7.25 -0.02 -3.37
C THR A 1 7.27 -1.37 -2.69
N SER A 2 7.72 -1.43 -1.43
CA SER A 2 7.69 -2.63 -0.60
C SER A 2 7.67 -2.21 0.86
N PRO A 3 6.70 -2.65 1.68
CA PRO A 3 5.58 -3.53 1.30
C PRO A 3 4.59 -2.86 0.35
N ASP A 4 3.90 -3.65 -0.48
CA ASP A 4 2.76 -3.16 -1.25
C ASP A 4 1.54 -2.92 -0.34
N TYR A 5 0.49 -2.32 -0.90
CA TYR A 5 -0.69 -1.96 -0.11
C TYR A 5 -1.40 -3.19 0.48
N LEU A 6 -1.39 -4.32 -0.22
CA LEU A 6 -1.98 -5.58 0.21
C LEU A 6 -1.08 -6.42 1.14
N GLY A 7 0.17 -6.01 1.38
CA GLY A 7 1.11 -6.66 2.30
C GLY A 7 2.08 -7.64 1.67
N HIS A 8 2.26 -7.65 0.35
CA HIS A 8 3.38 -8.33 -0.30
C HIS A 8 4.69 -7.60 0.00
N MET A 9 5.75 -8.36 0.26
CA MET A 9 7.10 -7.83 0.45
C MET A 9 8.01 -8.37 -0.64
N ALA A 10 8.69 -7.48 -1.35
CA ALA A 10 9.65 -7.85 -2.38
C ALA A 10 10.97 -8.35 -1.76
N ASP A 11 11.71 -9.20 -2.49
CA ASP A 11 13.08 -9.58 -2.12
C ASP A 11 14.04 -8.43 -2.42
N LEU A 12 14.13 -7.49 -1.49
CA LEU A 12 14.94 -6.28 -1.63
C LEU A 12 16.44 -6.58 -1.74
N ALA A 13 16.92 -7.65 -1.11
CA ALA A 13 18.32 -8.04 -1.21
C ALA A 13 18.66 -8.53 -2.62
N ALA A 14 17.80 -9.36 -3.22
CA ALA A 14 17.95 -9.79 -4.61
C ALA A 14 17.85 -8.61 -5.58
N LEU A 15 16.87 -7.71 -5.39
CA LEU A 15 16.72 -6.51 -6.21
C LEU A 15 17.93 -5.57 -6.11
N SER A 16 18.44 -5.36 -4.89
CA SER A 16 19.64 -4.55 -4.63
C SER A 16 20.83 -5.09 -5.42
N LYS A 17 21.06 -6.41 -5.36
CA LYS A 17 22.11 -7.06 -6.15
C LYS A 17 21.95 -6.81 -7.65
N VAL A 18 20.75 -6.99 -8.19
CA VAL A 18 20.48 -6.80 -9.63
C VAL A 18 20.75 -5.36 -10.09
N CYS A 19 20.40 -4.37 -9.25
CA CYS A 19 20.68 -2.96 -9.49
C CYS A 19 22.18 -2.66 -9.47
N HIS A 20 22.89 -3.12 -8.44
CA HIS A 20 24.32 -2.87 -8.28
C HIS A 20 25.17 -3.57 -9.35
N ASP A 21 24.79 -4.79 -9.77
CA ASP A 21 25.43 -5.49 -10.90
C ASP A 21 25.31 -4.69 -12.23
N ARG A 22 24.40 -3.71 -12.31
CA ARG A 22 24.19 -2.79 -13.44
C ARG A 22 24.66 -1.35 -13.18
N GLY A 23 25.30 -1.10 -12.04
CA GLY A 23 25.71 0.25 -11.65
C GLY A 23 24.54 1.21 -11.38
N MET A 24 23.36 0.69 -11.05
CA MET A 24 22.16 1.47 -10.73
C MET A 24 21.92 1.53 -9.22
N LEU A 25 21.33 2.63 -8.75
CA LEU A 25 20.85 2.75 -7.37
C LEU A 25 19.48 2.09 -7.23
N LEU A 26 19.23 1.46 -6.07
CA LEU A 26 17.92 0.98 -5.66
C LEU A 26 17.27 1.97 -4.70
N LEU A 27 16.15 2.55 -5.13
CA LEU A 27 15.29 3.39 -4.30
C LEU A 27 14.03 2.61 -3.92
N VAL A 28 13.71 2.57 -2.64
CA VAL A 28 12.54 1.83 -2.12
C VAL A 28 11.54 2.78 -1.49
N ASP A 29 10.33 2.80 -2.04
CA ASP A 29 9.16 3.35 -1.35
C ASP A 29 8.66 2.36 -0.30
N ASN A 30 8.88 2.69 0.97
CA ASN A 30 8.58 1.91 2.17
C ASN A 30 7.50 2.61 3.01
N ALA A 31 6.58 3.33 2.37
CA ALA A 31 5.57 4.12 3.06
C ALA A 31 4.81 3.36 4.16
N HIS A 32 4.50 2.07 3.96
CA HIS A 32 3.77 1.24 4.94
C HIS A 32 4.68 0.37 5.80
N GLY A 33 6.01 0.49 5.69
CA GLY A 33 6.97 -0.42 6.34
C GLY A 33 7.96 0.25 7.28
N ALA A 34 7.71 1.47 7.76
CA ALA A 34 8.65 2.17 8.63
C ALA A 34 8.95 1.39 9.93
N TYR A 35 7.94 0.70 10.48
CA TYR A 35 8.11 -0.18 11.65
C TYR A 35 9.04 -1.38 11.40
N LEU A 36 9.29 -1.78 10.15
CA LEU A 36 10.09 -2.97 9.81
C LEU A 36 11.53 -2.89 10.33
N LYS A 37 12.03 -1.66 10.58
CA LYS A 37 13.34 -1.42 11.20
C LYS A 37 13.43 -1.95 12.63
N PHE A 38 12.30 -1.99 13.33
CA PHE A 38 12.22 -2.28 14.77
C PHE A 38 11.78 -3.71 15.07
N LEU A 39 11.67 -4.57 14.05
CA LEU A 39 11.48 -6.01 14.23
C LEU A 39 12.76 -6.67 14.76
N PRO A 40 12.68 -7.82 15.46
CA PRO A 40 13.86 -8.52 15.99
C PRO A 40 14.93 -8.83 14.93
N LYS A 41 14.47 -9.17 13.72
CA LYS A 41 15.28 -9.14 12.50
C LYS A 41 14.73 -8.01 11.66
N SER A 42 15.52 -6.95 11.46
CA SER A 42 15.12 -5.85 10.61
C SER A 42 14.81 -6.33 9.20
N LEU A 43 13.67 -5.89 8.68
CA LEU A 43 13.26 -6.07 7.29
C LEU A 43 13.20 -4.72 6.56
N HIS A 44 13.82 -3.68 7.15
CA HIS A 44 13.82 -2.34 6.59
C HIS A 44 14.69 -2.28 5.32
N PRO A 45 14.28 -1.58 4.26
CA PRO A 45 15.03 -1.54 2.99
C PRO A 45 16.49 -1.10 3.15
N MET A 46 16.77 -0.14 4.04
CA MET A 46 18.13 0.32 4.32
C MET A 46 19.04 -0.78 4.87
N ASP A 47 18.49 -1.78 5.57
CA ASP A 47 19.25 -2.94 6.08
C ASP A 47 19.29 -4.09 5.06
N LEU A 48 18.49 -4.01 4.00
CA LEU A 48 18.38 -5.00 2.92
C LEU A 48 19.07 -4.57 1.62
N GLY A 49 19.89 -3.51 1.68
CA GLY A 49 20.74 -3.08 0.57
C GLY A 49 20.14 -2.00 -0.33
N ALA A 50 19.02 -1.38 0.05
CA ALA A 50 18.56 -0.17 -0.64
C ALA A 50 19.57 0.97 -0.47
N ASP A 51 19.67 1.83 -1.49
CA ASP A 51 20.55 3.00 -1.46
C ASP A 51 19.83 4.22 -0.89
N LEU A 52 18.53 4.35 -1.19
CA LEU A 52 17.62 5.32 -0.58
C LEU A 52 16.27 4.65 -0.25
N CYS A 53 15.60 5.15 0.79
CA CYS A 53 14.29 4.66 1.22
C CYS A 53 13.43 5.82 1.72
N CYS A 54 12.15 5.84 1.37
CA CYS A 54 11.20 6.78 1.96
C CYS A 54 10.17 6.06 2.85
N ASP A 55 9.96 6.62 4.04
CA ASP A 55 9.08 6.08 5.07
C ASP A 55 7.98 7.09 5.37
N SER A 56 6.72 6.65 5.32
CA SER A 56 5.61 7.43 5.90
C SER A 56 5.50 7.08 7.38
N ALA A 57 6.29 7.77 8.21
CA ALA A 57 6.33 7.52 9.65
C ALA A 57 4.93 7.52 10.28
N HIS A 58 4.08 8.48 9.90
CA HIS A 58 2.72 8.60 10.42
C HIS A 58 1.78 7.41 10.14
N LYS A 59 2.13 6.52 9.21
CA LYS A 59 1.30 5.34 8.91
C LYS A 59 1.53 4.19 9.88
N THR A 60 2.76 4.03 10.37
CA THR A 60 3.15 2.83 11.13
C THR A 60 4.01 3.09 12.36
N LEU A 61 4.39 4.35 12.60
CA LEU A 61 5.07 4.84 13.79
C LEU A 61 4.16 5.87 14.49
N PRO A 62 4.36 6.16 15.80
CA PRO A 62 3.53 7.09 16.56
C PRO A 62 3.84 8.55 16.21
N VAL A 63 3.53 8.96 14.99
CA VAL A 63 3.85 10.27 14.39
C VAL A 63 2.59 10.89 13.80
N LEU A 64 2.46 12.22 13.88
CA LEU A 64 1.30 12.92 13.31
C LEU A 64 1.27 12.82 11.77
N THR A 65 0.06 12.73 11.22
CA THR A 65 -0.18 12.68 9.77
C THR A 65 0.61 13.75 9.01
N GLY A 66 1.33 13.31 7.98
CA GLY A 66 2.27 14.14 7.21
C GLY A 66 3.73 14.00 7.63
N GLY A 67 4.02 13.39 8.77
CA GLY A 67 5.40 13.04 9.17
C GLY A 67 5.96 11.89 8.34
N ALA A 68 7.17 12.06 7.80
CA ALA A 68 7.85 11.10 6.94
C ALA A 68 9.37 11.26 7.03
N TYR A 69 10.11 10.24 6.59
CA TYR A 69 11.57 10.27 6.49
C TYR A 69 12.02 9.93 5.07
N LEU A 70 13.11 10.57 4.64
CA LEU A 70 13.95 10.10 3.54
C LEU A 70 15.25 9.60 4.15
N HIS A 71 15.55 8.33 3.95
CA HIS A 71 16.78 7.67 4.35
C HIS A 71 17.73 7.58 3.15
N ILE A 72 18.99 7.92 3.37
CA ILE A 72 20.08 7.80 2.41
C ILE A 72 21.17 6.96 3.07
N ALA A 73 21.65 5.93 2.37
CA ALA A 73 22.69 5.05 2.90
C ALA A 73 24.00 5.83 3.09
N SER A 74 24.76 5.55 4.14
CA SER A 74 26.01 6.28 4.44
C SER A 74 27.03 6.27 3.29
N LYS A 75 27.03 5.22 2.45
CA LYS A 75 27.87 5.15 1.25
C LYS A 75 27.51 6.18 0.16
N HIS A 76 26.37 6.86 0.28
CA HIS A 76 25.84 7.87 -0.63
C HIS A 76 25.61 9.22 0.10
N GLU A 77 26.42 9.52 1.11
CA GLU A 77 26.37 10.81 1.83
C GLU A 77 26.57 12.02 0.91
N ASP A 78 27.24 11.83 -0.23
CA ASP A 78 27.42 12.83 -1.28
C ASP A 78 26.08 13.31 -1.89
N LEU A 79 25.01 12.52 -1.78
CA LEU A 79 23.66 12.90 -2.24
C LEU A 79 22.91 13.82 -1.27
N LEU A 80 23.37 13.97 -0.02
CA LEU A 80 22.66 14.76 1.01
C LEU A 80 22.41 16.23 0.62
N PRO A 81 23.38 16.97 0.06
CA PRO A 81 23.17 18.36 -0.34
C PRO A 81 22.09 18.50 -1.42
N GLU A 82 22.10 17.60 -2.41
CA GLU A 82 21.13 17.60 -3.50
C GLU A 82 19.73 17.20 -2.99
N ALA A 83 19.63 16.17 -2.15
CA ALA A 83 18.37 15.76 -1.54
C ALA A 83 17.72 16.90 -0.74
N LYS A 84 18.52 17.65 0.04
CA LYS A 84 18.05 18.83 0.78
C LYS A 84 17.59 19.94 -0.17
N GLY A 85 18.31 20.17 -1.27
CA GLY A 85 17.91 21.13 -2.31
C GLY A 85 16.60 20.74 -2.98
N ALA A 86 16.45 19.48 -3.40
CA ALA A 86 15.24 18.96 -4.02
C ALA A 86 14.02 19.00 -3.10
N MET A 87 14.22 18.80 -1.79
CA MET A 87 13.15 18.92 -0.80
C MET A 87 12.51 20.31 -0.81
N ALA A 88 13.25 21.37 -1.14
CA ALA A 88 12.71 22.74 -1.22
C ALA A 88 11.70 22.94 -2.36
N LEU A 89 11.63 22.06 -3.35
CA LEU A 89 10.62 22.11 -4.42
C LEU A 89 9.22 21.73 -3.91
N PHE A 90 9.15 20.87 -2.89
CA PHE A 90 7.91 20.30 -2.37
C PHE A 90 7.60 20.77 -0.94
N GLY A 91 8.63 21.14 -0.19
CA GLY A 91 8.52 21.59 1.19
C GLY A 91 8.00 23.01 1.32
N SER A 92 7.20 23.25 2.35
CA SER A 92 6.84 24.59 2.78
C SER A 92 8.04 25.29 3.44
N THR A 93 8.24 26.58 3.17
CA THR A 93 9.19 27.43 3.94
C THR A 93 8.77 27.61 5.40
N SER A 94 7.53 27.27 5.73
CA SER A 94 6.95 27.26 7.08
C SER A 94 6.46 25.85 7.41
N PRO A 95 7.37 24.92 7.77
CA PRO A 95 6.98 23.55 8.11
C PRO A 95 6.15 23.51 9.40
N SER A 96 5.30 22.49 9.54
CA SER A 96 4.55 22.27 10.78
C SER A 96 5.50 21.79 11.88
N TYR A 97 5.78 22.66 12.85
CA TYR A 97 6.59 22.32 14.02
C TYR A 97 5.95 21.22 14.88
N LEU A 98 4.63 21.06 14.84
CA LEU A 98 3.94 19.96 15.52
C LEU A 98 4.28 18.61 14.89
N ILE A 99 4.35 18.54 13.56
CA ILE A 99 4.77 17.32 12.86
C ILE A 99 6.23 17.02 13.17
N LEU A 100 7.11 18.02 13.10
CA LEU A 100 8.54 17.88 13.44
C LEU A 100 8.74 17.42 14.88
N GLN A 101 8.01 18.00 15.83
CA GLN A 101 8.05 17.60 17.23
C GLN A 101 7.56 16.17 17.41
N SER A 102 6.51 15.75 16.69
CA SER A 102 6.02 14.37 16.78
C SER A 102 7.05 13.34 16.26
N LEU A 103 7.81 13.68 15.20
CA LEU A 103 8.92 12.86 14.70
C LEU A 103 10.04 12.74 15.74
N ASP A 104 10.37 13.83 16.43
CA ASP A 104 11.39 13.83 17.48
C ASP A 104 10.95 13.03 18.72
N LEU A 105 9.73 13.25 19.19
CA LEU A 105 9.16 12.52 20.33
C LEU A 105 9.05 11.02 20.08
N ALA A 106 8.74 10.60 18.84
CA ALA A 106 8.68 9.20 18.46
C ALA A 106 10.03 8.48 18.71
N ASN A 107 11.18 9.14 18.54
CA ASN A 107 12.50 8.53 18.73
C ASN A 107 12.67 7.89 20.11
N ARG A 108 12.11 8.50 21.17
CA ARG A 108 12.16 7.93 22.53
C ARG A 108 11.41 6.62 22.61
N ALA A 109 10.16 6.59 22.10
CA ALA A 109 9.36 5.38 22.09
C ALA A 109 10.03 4.25 21.28
N LEU A 110 10.60 4.61 20.12
CA LEU A 110 11.30 3.70 19.21
C LEU A 110 12.60 3.12 19.80
N ALA A 111 13.29 3.87 20.65
CA ALA A 111 14.51 3.42 21.33
C ALA A 111 14.22 2.55 22.57
N GLU A 112 13.00 2.56 23.09
CA GLU A 112 12.63 1.93 24.36
C GLU A 112 11.65 0.76 24.15
N GLY A 113 10.39 0.91 24.56
CA GLY A 113 9.42 -0.18 24.63
C GLY A 113 8.90 -0.68 23.28
N PHE A 114 8.90 0.18 22.24
CA PHE A 114 8.23 -0.10 20.96
C PHE A 114 8.70 -1.38 20.27
N PRO A 115 10.01 -1.68 20.13
CA PRO A 115 10.45 -2.92 19.47
C PRO A 115 9.95 -4.20 20.14
N SER A 116 9.88 -4.21 21.48
CA SER A 116 9.42 -5.40 22.22
C SER A 116 7.91 -5.62 22.09
N GLN A 117 7.11 -4.55 22.20
CA GLN A 117 5.67 -4.57 21.97
C GLN A 117 5.36 -4.98 20.52
N LEU A 118 6.07 -4.42 19.54
CA LEU A 118 5.94 -4.74 18.13
C LEU A 118 6.21 -6.23 17.87
N ALA A 119 7.31 -6.77 18.41
CA ALA A 119 7.65 -8.18 18.27
C ALA A 119 6.57 -9.09 18.87
N GLN A 120 6.06 -8.76 20.05
CA GLN A 120 4.97 -9.51 20.69
C GLN A 120 3.70 -9.48 19.84
N GLN A 121 3.30 -8.30 19.34
CA GLN A 121 2.10 -8.15 18.54
C GLN A 121 2.21 -8.88 17.19
N ALA A 122 3.37 -8.81 16.53
CA ALA A 122 3.63 -9.56 15.31
C ALA A 122 3.50 -11.08 15.52
N GLN A 123 3.94 -11.61 16.66
CA GLN A 123 3.75 -13.03 17.01
C GLN A 123 2.28 -13.39 17.21
N ARG A 124 1.52 -12.55 17.93
CA ARG A 124 0.07 -12.73 18.14
C ARG A 124 -0.67 -12.71 16.82
N LEU A 125 -0.36 -11.74 15.95
CA LEU A 125 -0.98 -11.62 14.64
C LEU A 125 -0.61 -12.79 13.71
N ALA A 126 0.64 -13.27 13.75
CA ALA A 126 1.03 -14.48 13.03
C ALA A 126 0.25 -15.72 13.51
N ALA A 127 -0.03 -15.83 14.81
CA ALA A 127 -0.87 -16.90 15.35
C ALA A 127 -2.33 -16.78 14.89
N LEU A 128 -2.89 -15.56 14.88
CA LEU A 128 -4.22 -15.28 14.36
C LEU A 128 -4.32 -15.64 12.87
N LYS A 129 -3.36 -15.21 12.04
CA LYS A 129 -3.30 -15.57 10.61
C LYS A 129 -3.37 -17.08 10.40
N ARG A 130 -2.63 -17.87 11.18
CA ARG A 130 -2.68 -19.34 11.11
C ARG A 130 -4.05 -19.91 11.49
N ARG A 131 -4.70 -19.37 12.53
CA ARG A 131 -6.05 -19.80 12.95
C ARG A 131 -7.10 -19.48 11.90
N LEU A 132 -7.06 -18.28 11.32
CA LEU A 132 -7.96 -17.88 10.22
C LEU A 132 -7.75 -18.76 8.98
N ALA A 133 -6.50 -19.06 8.62
CA ALA A 133 -6.19 -19.96 7.52
C ALA A 133 -6.74 -21.38 7.77
N ALA A 134 -6.55 -21.91 8.99
CA ALA A 134 -7.09 -23.21 9.39
C ALA A 134 -8.63 -23.23 9.41
N HIS A 135 -9.27 -22.09 9.69
CA HIS A 135 -10.71 -21.92 9.61
C HIS A 135 -11.22 -21.83 8.16
N GLY A 136 -10.34 -21.65 7.18
CA GLY A 136 -10.66 -21.70 5.75
C GLY A 136 -10.61 -20.35 5.03
N PHE A 137 -10.21 -19.26 5.70
CA PHE A 137 -9.92 -18.00 5.01
C PHE A 137 -8.67 -18.14 4.14
N SER A 138 -8.70 -17.51 2.96
CA SER A 138 -7.50 -17.27 2.17
C SER A 138 -6.87 -15.95 2.59
N LEU A 139 -5.55 -15.92 2.75
CA LEU A 139 -4.79 -14.74 3.15
C LEU A 139 -3.80 -14.35 2.06
N TYR A 140 -3.48 -13.06 1.99
CA TYR A 140 -2.47 -12.53 1.07
C TYR A 140 -1.37 -11.78 1.82
N GLY A 141 -0.19 -11.74 1.21
CA GLY A 141 0.95 -11.00 1.74
C GLY A 141 1.66 -11.69 2.89
N GLN A 142 2.86 -11.19 3.21
CA GLN A 142 3.71 -11.70 4.29
C GLN A 142 4.08 -10.62 5.31
N GLU A 143 3.59 -9.41 5.12
CA GLU A 143 3.87 -8.28 5.99
C GLU A 143 3.44 -8.59 7.46
N PRO A 144 4.34 -8.43 8.45
CA PRO A 144 4.08 -8.87 9.83
C PRO A 144 2.87 -8.23 10.50
N MET A 145 2.68 -6.91 10.32
CA MET A 145 1.65 -6.11 11.01
C MET A 145 0.41 -5.83 10.16
N LYS A 146 0.21 -6.57 9.06
CA LYS A 146 -0.96 -6.44 8.19
C LYS A 146 -1.68 -7.78 8.05
N LEU A 147 -3.00 -7.78 8.10
CA LEU A 147 -3.84 -8.93 7.78
C LEU A 147 -4.66 -8.61 6.54
N THR A 148 -4.39 -9.33 5.45
CA THR A 148 -5.15 -9.22 4.21
C THR A 148 -5.91 -10.51 3.97
N LEU A 149 -7.24 -10.44 3.93
CA LEU A 149 -8.13 -11.56 3.62
C LEU A 149 -8.56 -11.51 2.15
N CYS A 150 -8.66 -12.68 1.53
CA CYS A 150 -9.26 -12.90 0.21
C CYS A 150 -10.56 -13.71 0.40
N PRO A 151 -11.69 -13.07 0.76
CA PRO A 151 -12.80 -13.78 1.38
C PRO A 151 -13.74 -14.47 0.40
N LYS A 152 -13.58 -14.28 -0.91
CA LYS A 152 -14.50 -14.84 -1.91
C LYS A 152 -14.62 -16.35 -1.89
N ALA A 153 -13.50 -17.06 -1.70
CA ALA A 153 -13.50 -18.52 -1.55
C ALA A 153 -14.17 -19.00 -0.25
N TYR A 154 -14.29 -18.11 0.74
CA TYR A 154 -15.02 -18.32 1.99
C TYR A 154 -16.51 -17.91 1.87
N GLY A 155 -16.86 -17.21 0.79
CA GLY A 155 -18.23 -16.85 0.41
C GLY A 155 -18.66 -15.43 0.80
N TYR A 156 -17.72 -14.50 0.89
CA TYR A 156 -17.97 -13.09 1.19
C TYR A 156 -17.15 -12.18 0.28
N LEU A 157 -17.64 -10.98 0.01
CA LEU A 157 -16.85 -9.87 -0.54
C LEU A 157 -16.01 -9.20 0.55
N GLY A 158 -14.90 -8.56 0.18
CA GLY A 158 -14.11 -7.76 1.13
C GLY A 158 -14.94 -6.61 1.72
N THR A 159 -15.75 -5.94 0.91
CA THR A 159 -16.69 -4.89 1.34
C THR A 159 -17.77 -5.39 2.30
N GLU A 160 -18.26 -6.62 2.15
CA GLU A 160 -19.21 -7.22 3.10
C GLU A 160 -18.56 -7.47 4.46
N LEU A 161 -17.32 -7.99 4.47
CA LEU A 161 -16.58 -8.17 5.71
C LEU A 161 -16.23 -6.84 6.37
N ALA A 162 -15.90 -5.81 5.60
CA ALA A 162 -15.67 -4.47 6.12
C ALA A 162 -16.90 -3.93 6.86
N GLN A 163 -18.09 -4.00 6.26
CA GLN A 163 -19.35 -3.60 6.90
C GLN A 163 -19.65 -4.42 8.16
N TYR A 164 -19.37 -5.73 8.12
CA TYR A 164 -19.55 -6.63 9.26
C TYR A 164 -18.66 -6.25 10.46
N LEU A 165 -17.41 -5.85 10.20
CA LEU A 165 -16.45 -5.40 11.22
C LEU A 165 -16.76 -3.97 11.69
N GLU A 166 -17.16 -3.07 10.78
CA GLU A 166 -17.52 -1.69 11.10
C GLU A 166 -18.73 -1.64 12.05
N ALA A 167 -19.73 -2.50 11.84
CA ALA A 167 -20.86 -2.67 12.77
C ALA A 167 -20.46 -3.13 14.19
N ARG A 168 -19.20 -3.54 14.37
CA ARG A 168 -18.56 -3.92 15.65
C ARG A 168 -17.48 -2.92 16.08
N ASN A 169 -17.48 -1.72 15.50
CA ASN A 169 -16.49 -0.65 15.75
C ASN A 169 -15.04 -1.04 15.38
N MET A 170 -14.87 -1.93 14.40
CA MET A 170 -13.55 -2.28 13.84
C MET A 170 -13.47 -1.75 12.42
N VAL A 171 -12.70 -0.68 12.23
CA VAL A 171 -12.52 -0.03 10.92
C VAL A 171 -11.33 -0.66 10.20
N CYS A 172 -11.55 -1.08 8.95
CA CYS A 172 -10.49 -1.61 8.10
C CYS A 172 -9.68 -0.49 7.43
N GLU A 173 -8.42 -0.80 7.09
CA GLU A 173 -7.57 0.09 6.30
C GLU A 173 -8.13 0.24 4.88
N PHE A 174 -8.56 -0.88 4.29
CA PHE A 174 -9.09 -0.92 2.94
C PHE A 174 -9.99 -2.13 2.71
N ALA A 175 -10.98 -1.95 1.85
CA ALA A 175 -11.79 -3.04 1.36
C ALA A 175 -12.25 -2.78 -0.07
N ASP A 176 -12.25 -3.84 -0.86
CA ASP A 176 -12.86 -3.89 -2.18
C ASP A 176 -13.63 -5.22 -2.33
N PRO A 177 -14.20 -5.56 -3.49
CA PRO A 177 -14.88 -6.84 -3.67
C PRO A 177 -14.01 -8.07 -3.35
N ASP A 178 -12.68 -7.98 -3.47
CA ASP A 178 -11.72 -9.10 -3.44
C ASP A 178 -10.89 -9.18 -2.17
N PHE A 179 -10.63 -8.04 -1.52
CA PHE A 179 -9.72 -7.91 -0.40
C PHE A 179 -10.34 -7.15 0.76
N LEU A 180 -10.00 -7.60 1.97
CA LEU A 180 -10.12 -6.83 3.21
C LEU A 180 -8.74 -6.69 3.82
N VAL A 181 -8.28 -5.47 4.06
CA VAL A 181 -6.96 -5.17 4.63
C VAL A 181 -7.14 -4.52 6.00
N LEU A 182 -6.44 -5.06 6.99
CA LEU A 182 -6.34 -4.55 8.35
C LEU A 182 -4.87 -4.28 8.66
N MET A 183 -4.56 -3.11 9.19
CA MET A 183 -3.22 -2.72 9.64
C MET A 183 -3.21 -2.58 11.16
N PHE A 184 -2.16 -3.09 11.81
CA PHE A 184 -2.07 -3.15 13.27
C PHE A 184 -0.90 -2.34 13.82
N ALA A 185 -1.12 -1.75 14.98
CA ALA A 185 -0.09 -1.18 15.83
C ALA A 185 0.17 -2.11 17.04
N PRO A 186 1.31 -1.96 17.74
CA PRO A 186 1.70 -2.86 18.82
C PRO A 186 0.65 -3.08 19.92
N GLU A 187 -0.14 -2.06 20.25
CA GLU A 187 -1.08 -2.10 21.39
C GLU A 187 -2.53 -2.47 21.00
N MET A 188 -2.80 -2.73 19.72
CA MET A 188 -4.17 -3.01 19.27
C MET A 188 -4.69 -4.37 19.77
N PRO A 189 -5.97 -4.46 20.19
CA PRO A 189 -6.59 -5.72 20.54
C PRO A 189 -6.82 -6.58 19.29
N LEU A 190 -6.62 -7.90 19.42
CA LEU A 190 -6.87 -8.89 18.36
C LEU A 190 -8.05 -9.82 18.68
N ASP A 191 -8.39 -9.97 19.96
CA ASP A 191 -9.29 -11.02 20.42
C ASP A 191 -10.73 -10.81 19.88
N ALA A 192 -11.23 -9.57 19.92
CA ALA A 192 -12.55 -9.24 19.35
C ALA A 192 -12.64 -9.46 17.83
N LEU A 193 -11.54 -9.18 17.11
CA LEU A 193 -11.45 -9.44 15.67
C LEU A 193 -11.46 -10.93 15.39
N GLU A 194 -10.68 -11.69 16.16
CA GLU A 194 -10.61 -13.14 16.06
C GLU A 194 -11.97 -13.78 16.29
N GLU A 195 -12.63 -13.44 17.41
CA GLU A 195 -13.97 -13.94 17.73
C GLU A 195 -14.98 -13.62 16.61
N ALA A 196 -14.95 -12.39 16.09
CA ALA A 196 -15.84 -11.98 15.02
C ALA A 196 -15.60 -12.76 13.72
N LEU A 197 -14.34 -12.92 13.30
CA LEU A 197 -14.01 -13.63 12.06
C LEU A 197 -14.23 -15.15 12.16
N LEU A 198 -13.92 -15.76 13.30
CA LEU A 198 -14.12 -17.20 13.52
C LEU A 198 -15.60 -17.57 13.75
N ALA A 199 -16.46 -16.61 14.08
CA ALA A 199 -17.90 -16.82 14.17
C ALA A 199 -18.61 -16.78 12.80
N LEU A 200 -17.93 -16.37 11.72
CA LEU A 200 -18.56 -16.26 10.40
C LEU A 200 -18.81 -17.65 9.81
N PRO A 201 -20.07 -17.99 9.47
CA PRO A 201 -20.38 -19.25 8.82
C PRO A 201 -19.82 -19.24 7.40
N ARG A 202 -19.27 -20.36 6.95
CA ARG A 202 -18.85 -20.52 5.56
C ARG A 202 -20.07 -20.46 4.63
N ARG A 203 -19.96 -19.71 3.54
CA ARG A 203 -20.98 -19.61 2.48
C ARG A 203 -20.46 -20.20 1.17
N SER A 204 -21.34 -20.30 0.17
CA SER A 204 -20.92 -20.62 -1.20
C SER A 204 -19.94 -19.57 -1.71
N PRO A 205 -18.88 -19.97 -2.44
CA PRO A 205 -17.94 -19.01 -3.02
C PRO A 205 -18.63 -17.93 -3.85
N VAL A 206 -18.10 -16.71 -3.81
CA VAL A 206 -18.62 -15.56 -4.56
C VAL A 206 -17.89 -15.40 -5.88
N GLU A 207 -18.67 -15.33 -6.97
CA GLU A 207 -18.22 -15.07 -8.34
C GLU A 207 -18.56 -13.63 -8.78
N PRO A 208 -17.89 -13.07 -9.81
CA PRO A 208 -16.74 -13.63 -10.51
C PRO A 208 -15.43 -13.41 -9.74
N ALA A 209 -14.38 -14.15 -10.09
CA ALA A 209 -13.00 -13.83 -9.69
C ALA A 209 -12.57 -12.43 -10.18
N PRO A 210 -11.59 -11.77 -9.52
CA PRO A 210 -11.07 -10.50 -10.00
C PRO A 210 -10.48 -10.63 -11.41
N PRO A 211 -10.70 -9.65 -12.31
CA PRO A 211 -10.07 -9.64 -13.61
C PRO A 211 -8.55 -9.47 -13.46
N ALA A 212 -7.79 -10.01 -14.41
CA ALA A 212 -6.36 -9.79 -14.45
C ALA A 212 -6.07 -8.30 -14.67
N LEU A 213 -5.11 -7.76 -13.93
CA LEU A 213 -4.67 -6.38 -14.15
C LEU A 213 -4.07 -6.27 -15.56
N PRO A 214 -4.58 -5.35 -16.40
CA PRO A 214 -4.07 -5.17 -17.74
C PRO A 214 -2.68 -4.52 -17.69
N LEU A 215 -1.96 -4.62 -18.81
CA LEU A 215 -0.77 -3.80 -19.09
C LEU A 215 -1.10 -2.93 -20.31
N PRO A 216 -1.82 -1.82 -20.12
CA PRO A 216 -2.26 -0.99 -21.24
C PRO A 216 -1.05 -0.36 -21.93
N PRO A 217 -1.08 -0.19 -23.26
CA PRO A 217 0.08 0.34 -23.97
C PRO A 217 0.18 1.86 -23.79
N VAL A 218 1.40 2.34 -23.52
CA VAL A 218 1.70 3.77 -23.41
C VAL A 218 1.60 4.42 -24.80
N ARG A 219 0.84 5.51 -24.92
CA ARG A 219 0.69 6.31 -26.16
C ARG A 219 1.25 7.71 -26.06
N MET A 220 1.30 8.26 -24.85
CA MET A 220 1.92 9.55 -24.58
C MET A 220 2.49 9.58 -23.16
N SER A 221 3.37 10.55 -22.90
CA SER A 221 3.86 10.77 -21.54
C SER A 221 2.72 11.20 -20.60
N ILE A 222 2.84 10.84 -19.32
CA ILE A 222 1.93 11.30 -18.25
C ILE A 222 1.73 12.81 -18.31
N ARG A 223 2.82 13.57 -18.47
CA ARG A 223 2.78 15.03 -18.55
C ARG A 223 1.92 15.50 -19.74
N ALA A 224 2.14 14.94 -20.92
CA ALA A 224 1.41 15.34 -22.12
C ALA A 224 -0.10 15.06 -21.97
N ALA A 225 -0.46 13.87 -21.47
CA ALA A 225 -1.86 13.50 -21.25
C ALA A 225 -2.53 14.39 -20.20
N MET A 226 -1.85 14.67 -19.08
CA MET A 226 -2.37 15.48 -17.99
C MET A 226 -2.67 16.93 -18.41
N PHE A 227 -1.88 17.48 -19.35
CA PHE A 227 -2.07 18.85 -19.86
C PHE A 227 -2.86 18.91 -21.17
N ALA A 228 -3.27 17.78 -21.74
CA ALA A 228 -4.05 17.76 -22.96
C ALA A 228 -5.51 18.21 -22.68
N PRO A 229 -6.20 18.79 -23.68
CA PRO A 229 -7.65 18.92 -23.62
C PRO A 229 -8.29 17.56 -23.35
N ARG A 230 -9.25 17.51 -22.43
CA ARG A 230 -9.91 16.25 -22.02
C ARG A 230 -11.42 16.33 -22.06
N GLU A 231 -12.04 15.17 -22.08
CA GLU A 231 -13.47 14.98 -21.89
C GLU A 231 -13.73 13.76 -21.00
N THR A 232 -14.83 13.78 -20.26
CA THR A 232 -15.26 12.63 -19.46
C THR A 232 -16.22 11.79 -20.28
N VAL A 233 -15.87 10.51 -20.45
CA VAL A 233 -16.70 9.54 -21.17
C VAL A 233 -17.15 8.42 -20.24
N PRO A 234 -18.29 7.77 -20.50
CA PRO A 234 -18.62 6.50 -19.88
C PRO A 234 -17.51 5.47 -20.13
N VAL A 235 -17.18 4.64 -19.13
CA VAL A 235 -16.17 3.58 -19.28
C VAL A 235 -16.49 2.63 -20.44
N SER A 236 -17.76 2.48 -20.80
CA SER A 236 -18.20 1.70 -21.96
C SER A 236 -17.75 2.23 -23.31
N GLU A 237 -17.44 3.51 -23.41
CA GLU A 237 -17.03 4.19 -24.64
C GLU A 237 -15.52 4.52 -24.64
N ALA A 238 -14.81 4.08 -23.60
CA ALA A 238 -13.43 4.47 -23.37
C ALA A 238 -12.41 3.58 -24.11
N VAL A 239 -12.83 2.45 -24.69
CA VAL A 239 -11.91 1.53 -25.40
C VAL A 239 -11.22 2.25 -26.56
N GLY A 240 -9.88 2.17 -26.61
CA GLY A 240 -9.04 2.82 -27.61
C GLY A 240 -8.76 4.31 -27.33
N ARG A 241 -9.39 4.90 -26.31
CA ARG A 241 -9.13 6.27 -25.89
C ARG A 241 -7.91 6.33 -24.96
N ILE A 242 -7.25 7.47 -24.90
CA ILE A 242 -6.08 7.67 -24.04
C ILE A 242 -6.54 8.25 -22.71
N LEU A 243 -6.18 7.59 -21.60
CA LEU A 243 -6.53 8.06 -20.26
C LEU A 243 -5.85 9.41 -19.98
N ALA A 244 -6.64 10.41 -19.60
CA ALA A 244 -6.15 11.73 -19.19
C ALA A 244 -6.24 11.93 -17.66
N ASP A 245 -7.05 11.15 -16.95
CA ASP A 245 -7.13 11.24 -15.50
C ASP A 245 -5.83 10.79 -14.84
N VAL A 246 -5.38 11.63 -13.89
CA VAL A 246 -4.19 11.38 -13.07
C VAL A 246 -4.46 10.29 -12.03
N GLN A 247 -5.72 10.11 -11.65
CA GLN A 247 -6.17 9.11 -10.69
C GLN A 247 -7.50 8.54 -11.14
N VAL A 248 -7.52 7.28 -11.53
CA VAL A 248 -8.75 6.48 -11.57
C VAL A 248 -8.74 5.68 -10.27
N GLY A 249 -9.79 5.85 -9.46
CA GLY A 249 -9.75 5.55 -8.02
C GLY A 249 -9.27 4.15 -7.62
N CYS A 250 -8.85 4.00 -6.36
CA CYS A 250 -8.75 2.70 -5.69
C CYS A 250 -10.17 2.30 -5.26
N PRO A 251 -10.67 1.09 -5.58
CA PRO A 251 -9.96 -0.18 -5.85
C PRO A 251 -9.37 -0.38 -7.27
N PRO A 252 -8.44 -1.35 -7.51
CA PRO A 252 -7.94 -2.45 -6.64
C PRO A 252 -6.60 -2.20 -5.92
N ALA A 253 -6.49 -1.09 -5.18
CA ALA A 253 -5.26 -0.65 -4.51
C ALA A 253 -4.06 -0.29 -5.41
N VAL A 254 -4.08 -0.71 -6.68
CA VAL A 254 -3.15 -0.30 -7.74
C VAL A 254 -3.93 0.27 -8.94
N PRO A 255 -3.35 1.21 -9.71
CA PRO A 255 -4.02 1.78 -10.86
C PRO A 255 -4.24 0.72 -11.95
N ILE A 256 -5.46 0.65 -12.49
CA ILE A 256 -5.81 -0.20 -13.64
C ILE A 256 -5.18 0.32 -14.93
N ALA A 257 -5.04 1.64 -15.04
CA ALA A 257 -4.33 2.33 -16.11
C ALA A 257 -3.77 3.65 -15.56
N VAL A 258 -2.69 4.13 -16.19
CA VAL A 258 -2.01 5.38 -15.86
C VAL A 258 -2.22 6.40 -16.98
N CYS A 259 -2.28 7.68 -16.61
CA CYS A 259 -2.41 8.80 -17.54
C CYS A 259 -1.41 8.67 -18.73
N GLY A 260 -1.92 8.75 -19.96
CA GLY A 260 -1.16 8.58 -21.19
C GLY A 260 -1.16 7.16 -21.77
N GLU A 261 -1.76 6.20 -21.08
CA GLU A 261 -2.01 4.85 -21.62
C GLU A 261 -3.34 4.76 -22.38
N GLU A 262 -3.37 3.90 -23.41
CA GLU A 262 -4.58 3.58 -24.17
C GLU A 262 -5.44 2.56 -23.41
N LEU A 263 -6.72 2.87 -23.21
CA LEU A 263 -7.63 2.01 -22.48
C LEU A 263 -8.04 0.80 -23.34
N THR A 264 -7.56 -0.37 -22.94
CA THR A 264 -7.87 -1.65 -23.60
C THR A 264 -9.22 -2.20 -23.14
N PRO A 265 -9.80 -3.19 -23.85
CA PRO A 265 -11.01 -3.89 -23.37
C PRO A 265 -10.85 -4.47 -21.96
N ALA A 266 -9.67 -5.01 -21.63
CA ALA A 266 -9.36 -5.55 -20.31
C ALA A 266 -9.31 -4.45 -19.22
N ALA A 267 -8.78 -3.25 -19.54
CA ALA A 267 -8.83 -2.13 -18.61
C ALA A 267 -10.27 -1.66 -18.35
N VAL A 268 -11.09 -1.60 -19.39
CA VAL A 268 -12.51 -1.26 -19.29
C VAL A 268 -13.29 -2.31 -18.49
N GLU A 269 -12.98 -3.60 -18.66
CA GLU A 269 -13.53 -4.69 -17.84
C GLU A 269 -13.19 -4.51 -16.36
N SER A 270 -11.91 -4.29 -16.04
CA SER A 270 -11.46 -4.02 -14.67
C SER A 270 -12.10 -2.78 -14.06
N PHE A 271 -12.23 -1.69 -14.82
CA PHE A 271 -12.93 -0.49 -14.36
C PHE A 271 -14.37 -0.78 -13.96
N ARG A 272 -15.12 -1.48 -14.82
CA ARG A 272 -16.52 -1.84 -14.51
C ARG A 272 -16.62 -2.72 -13.28
N TYR A 273 -15.73 -3.70 -13.20
CA TYR A 273 -15.70 -4.66 -12.10
C TYR A 273 -15.47 -3.95 -10.74
N TYR A 274 -14.58 -2.95 -10.69
CA TYR A 274 -14.33 -2.13 -9.49
C TYR A 274 -15.27 -0.92 -9.35
N GLY A 275 -16.35 -0.87 -10.12
CA GLY A 275 -17.40 0.15 -9.99
C GLY A 275 -17.07 1.53 -10.55
N ILE A 276 -16.00 1.65 -11.35
CA ILE A 276 -15.62 2.89 -12.03
C ILE A 276 -16.51 3.05 -13.26
N ARG A 277 -17.32 4.12 -13.27
CA ARG A 277 -18.38 4.34 -14.28
C ARG A 277 -17.98 5.27 -15.42
N SER A 278 -17.08 6.20 -15.16
CA SER A 278 -16.63 7.21 -16.11
C SER A 278 -15.15 7.51 -15.90
N VAL A 279 -14.47 7.91 -16.97
CA VAL A 279 -13.06 8.29 -16.96
C VAL A 279 -12.85 9.51 -17.85
N GLY A 280 -11.90 10.36 -17.46
CA GLY A 280 -11.37 11.44 -18.28
C GLY A 280 -10.39 10.90 -19.31
N VAL A 281 -10.65 11.18 -20.58
CA VAL A 281 -9.81 10.79 -21.71
C VAL A 281 -9.34 12.01 -22.48
N VAL A 282 -8.22 11.89 -23.19
CA VAL A 282 -7.73 12.92 -24.09
C VAL A 282 -8.78 13.16 -25.19
N ARG A 283 -9.12 14.43 -25.39
CA ARG A 283 -10.03 14.86 -26.45
C ARG A 283 -9.30 14.74 -27.79
N GLU A 284 -10.00 14.16 -28.77
CA GLU A 284 -9.53 14.06 -30.15
C GLU A 284 -9.31 15.43 -30.80
#